data_AF-A0A377NC32-F1
#
_entry.id   AF-A0A377NC32-F1
#
_cell.length_a   1.000
_cell.length_b   1.000
_cell.length_c   1.000
_cell.angle_alpha   90.00
_cell.angle_beta   90.00
_cell.angle_gamma   90.00
#
_symmetry.space_group_name_H-M   'P 1'
#
loop_
_entity.id
_entity.type
_entity.pdbx_description
1 polymer ?
#
loop_
_entity_poly.entity_id
_entity_poly.type
_entity_poly.pdbx_seq_one_letter_code
_entity_poly.pdbx_strand_id
1 'polypeptide(L)'
;MGLIYVNPEGPEHSGDPASAASAIRATFGNMGMDDEETVALIAGGHTLGKTHGASSADHVGVDPESAPIEAQGFGWNSSYGSGSGADAISSGLEVTWTQTPTQWSNYFFENLFKYEWVQTRSPAGAIQFEAVDAPDIIPNAFDTSKKHKPTMLVTDLTLRFDPEFEKISRRFLNDPQTFNEAFARAWYKLTHRDMGQKRATSGLKSRVKT
;
A
#
# COMPACT_ATOMS: atom_id res chain seq x y z
N MET A 1 -9.72 -16.58 -1.35
CA MET A 1 -10.70 -15.59 -1.83
C MET A 1 -10.91 -14.58 -0.70
N GLY A 2 -10.83 -13.27 -0.97
CA GLY A 2 -10.88 -12.23 0.09
C GLY A 2 -9.89 -11.08 -0.07
N LEU A 3 -9.01 -11.12 -1.08
CA LEU A 3 -8.14 -10.01 -1.46
C LEU A 3 -8.88 -8.98 -2.31
N ILE A 4 -8.48 -7.71 -2.23
CA ILE A 4 -9.05 -6.65 -3.07
C ILE A 4 -8.53 -6.76 -4.52
N TYR A 5 -7.22 -6.95 -4.71
CA TYR A 5 -6.58 -7.09 -6.02
C TYR A 5 -5.61 -8.28 -6.05
N VAL A 6 -4.45 -8.13 -5.43
CA VAL A 6 -3.35 -9.11 -5.45
C VAL A 6 -2.83 -9.41 -4.04
N ASN A 7 -2.07 -10.50 -3.92
CA ASN A 7 -1.35 -10.83 -2.69
C ASN A 7 -0.13 -9.90 -2.56
N PRO A 8 0.04 -9.14 -1.45
CA PRO A 8 1.16 -8.22 -1.26
C PRO A 8 2.53 -8.92 -1.13
N GLU A 9 2.56 -10.23 -0.87
CA GLU A 9 3.78 -11.07 -0.86
C GLU A 9 4.11 -11.69 -2.23
N GLY A 10 3.35 -11.33 -3.28
CA GLY A 10 3.45 -11.93 -4.60
C GLY A 10 2.52 -13.15 -4.79
N PRO A 11 2.27 -13.57 -6.05
CA PRO A 11 1.49 -14.77 -6.34
C PRO A 11 2.04 -15.99 -5.60
N GLU A 12 1.16 -16.74 -4.92
CA GLU A 12 1.53 -17.91 -4.11
C GLU A 12 2.66 -17.65 -3.06
N HIS A 13 2.76 -16.41 -2.54
CA HIS A 13 3.81 -15.99 -1.61
C HIS A 13 5.24 -16.18 -2.17
N SER A 14 5.43 -15.91 -3.46
CA SER A 14 6.71 -16.10 -4.15
C SER A 14 7.85 -15.26 -3.59
N GLY A 15 7.56 -14.04 -3.09
CA GLY A 15 8.56 -13.04 -2.73
C GLY A 15 9.29 -12.40 -3.92
N ASP A 16 9.02 -12.83 -5.15
CA ASP A 16 9.68 -12.32 -6.36
C ASP A 16 9.02 -11.01 -6.82
N PRO A 17 9.75 -9.87 -6.80
CA PRO A 17 9.23 -8.57 -7.25
C PRO A 17 8.73 -8.55 -8.69
N ALA A 18 9.27 -9.37 -9.60
CA ALA A 18 8.80 -9.39 -10.97
C ALA A 18 7.49 -10.18 -11.14
N SER A 19 7.24 -11.14 -10.24
CA SER A 19 6.16 -12.12 -10.40
C SER A 19 4.75 -11.54 -10.30
N ALA A 20 4.58 -10.42 -9.58
CA ALA A 20 3.24 -9.85 -9.36
C ALA A 20 2.73 -8.98 -10.52
N ALA A 21 3.56 -8.65 -11.51
CA ALA A 21 3.22 -7.65 -12.53
C ALA A 21 1.98 -8.04 -13.36
N SER A 22 1.94 -9.28 -13.86
CA SER A 22 0.79 -9.78 -14.62
C SER A 22 -0.48 -9.82 -13.78
N ALA A 23 -0.39 -10.20 -12.51
CA ALA A 23 -1.54 -10.24 -11.60
C ALA A 23 -2.05 -8.83 -11.28
N ILE A 24 -1.16 -7.87 -11.03
CA ILE A 24 -1.51 -6.46 -10.82
C ILE A 24 -2.22 -5.93 -12.06
N ARG A 25 -1.62 -6.07 -13.25
CA ARG A 25 -2.21 -5.58 -14.50
C ARG A 25 -3.56 -6.23 -14.81
N ALA A 26 -3.71 -7.54 -14.60
CA ALA A 26 -4.97 -8.23 -14.84
C ALA A 26 -6.08 -7.76 -13.87
N THR A 27 -5.77 -7.65 -12.58
CA THR A 27 -6.77 -7.31 -11.55
C THR A 27 -7.14 -5.83 -11.60
N PHE A 28 -6.18 -4.92 -11.77
CA PHE A 28 -6.46 -3.50 -12.01
C PHE A 28 -7.18 -3.27 -13.34
N GLY A 29 -6.78 -3.99 -14.40
CA GLY A 29 -7.45 -3.96 -15.71
C GLY A 29 -8.91 -4.41 -15.64
N ASN A 30 -9.21 -5.50 -14.91
CA ASN A 30 -10.59 -5.93 -14.62
C ASN A 30 -11.39 -4.90 -13.83
N MET A 31 -10.70 -4.02 -13.10
CA MET A 31 -11.26 -2.90 -12.36
C MET A 31 -11.30 -1.60 -13.16
N GLY A 32 -10.95 -1.65 -14.45
CA GLY A 32 -11.01 -0.56 -15.40
C GLY A 32 -9.85 0.43 -15.29
N MET A 33 -8.73 0.04 -14.67
CA MET A 33 -7.53 0.89 -14.53
C MET A 33 -6.43 0.45 -15.50
N ASP A 34 -5.82 1.40 -16.19
CA ASP A 34 -4.64 1.15 -17.03
C ASP A 34 -3.33 1.15 -16.22
N ASP A 35 -2.19 0.94 -16.89
CA ASP A 35 -0.88 0.88 -16.22
C ASP A 35 -0.51 2.22 -15.56
N GLU A 36 -0.82 3.37 -16.17
CA GLU A 36 -0.53 4.69 -15.58
C GLU A 36 -1.35 4.91 -14.32
N GLU A 37 -2.65 4.63 -14.38
CA GLU A 37 -3.58 4.73 -13.25
C GLU A 37 -3.20 3.75 -12.14
N THR A 38 -2.75 2.55 -12.50
CA THR A 38 -2.30 1.51 -11.55
C THR A 38 -1.09 1.96 -10.77
N VAL A 39 -0.02 2.41 -11.45
CA VAL A 39 1.18 2.93 -10.79
C VAL A 39 0.82 4.15 -9.93
N ALA A 40 -0.01 5.07 -10.45
CA ALA A 40 -0.41 6.27 -9.73
C ALA A 40 -1.19 5.94 -8.46
N LEU A 41 -2.16 5.01 -8.51
CA LEU A 41 -2.96 4.61 -7.35
C LEU A 41 -2.13 3.91 -6.28
N ILE A 42 -1.25 2.98 -6.67
CA ILE A 42 -0.41 2.24 -5.71
C ILE A 42 0.59 3.19 -5.04
N ALA A 43 1.38 3.91 -5.82
CA ALA A 43 2.39 4.84 -5.27
C ALA A 43 1.76 6.01 -4.51
N GLY A 44 0.62 6.51 -4.96
CA GLY A 44 -0.13 7.57 -4.27
C GLY A 44 -0.70 7.10 -2.94
N GLY A 45 -1.32 5.92 -2.91
CA GLY A 45 -1.79 5.31 -1.66
C GLY A 45 -0.64 5.07 -0.68
N HIS A 46 0.44 4.43 -1.14
CA HIS A 46 1.61 4.08 -0.34
C HIS A 46 2.56 5.26 -0.07
N THR A 47 2.22 6.48 -0.48
CA THR A 47 2.88 7.69 0.02
C THR A 47 2.51 7.96 1.49
N LEU A 48 1.38 7.41 1.95
CA LEU A 48 0.77 7.69 3.26
C LEU A 48 0.66 6.43 4.12
N GLY A 49 0.76 6.61 5.44
CA GLY A 49 0.50 5.59 6.44
C GLY A 49 1.54 4.48 6.50
N LYS A 50 1.09 3.30 6.95
CA LYS A 50 1.87 2.08 7.14
C LYS A 50 0.97 0.84 7.14
N THR A 51 1.57 -0.34 6.98
CA THR A 51 0.91 -1.63 7.24
C THR A 51 1.03 -2.02 8.73
N HIS A 52 0.40 -3.10 9.17
CA HIS A 52 0.44 -3.56 10.57
C HIS A 52 0.63 -5.08 10.67
N GLY A 53 1.70 -5.49 11.36
CA GLY A 53 2.16 -6.87 11.49
C GLY A 53 3.09 -7.04 12.70
N ALA A 54 2.71 -6.46 13.84
CA ALA A 54 3.54 -6.41 15.05
C ALA A 54 3.83 -7.79 15.68
N SER A 55 3.05 -8.83 15.36
CA SER A 55 3.24 -10.21 15.81
C SER A 55 2.44 -11.20 14.93
N SER A 56 2.51 -12.50 15.25
CA SER A 56 1.79 -13.58 14.57
C SER A 56 0.28 -13.30 14.46
N ALA A 57 -0.30 -13.67 13.32
CA ALA A 57 -1.74 -13.62 13.09
C ALA A 57 -2.54 -14.57 14.01
N ASP A 58 -1.89 -15.52 14.70
CA ASP A 58 -2.54 -16.39 15.71
C ASP A 58 -3.17 -15.59 16.87
N HIS A 59 -2.72 -14.35 17.08
CA HIS A 59 -3.31 -13.47 18.08
C HIS A 59 -4.62 -12.83 17.64
N VAL A 60 -4.94 -12.84 16.35
CA VAL A 60 -6.08 -12.13 15.75
C VAL A 60 -7.30 -13.04 15.81
N GLY A 61 -8.35 -12.56 16.48
CA GLY A 61 -9.63 -13.24 16.57
C GLY A 61 -10.44 -13.25 15.27
N VAL A 62 -11.67 -13.73 15.39
CA VAL A 62 -12.59 -13.89 14.26
C VAL A 62 -13.01 -12.56 13.64
N ASP A 63 -13.45 -12.60 12.38
CA ASP A 63 -13.97 -11.44 11.65
C ASP A 63 -15.27 -10.89 12.25
N PRO A 64 -15.71 -9.68 11.87
CA PRO A 64 -16.89 -9.03 12.47
C PRO A 64 -18.19 -9.85 12.39
N GLU A 65 -18.43 -10.61 11.31
CA GLU A 65 -19.67 -11.38 11.15
C GLU A 65 -19.66 -12.66 12.02
N SER A 66 -18.48 -13.12 12.42
CA SER A 66 -18.28 -14.26 13.30
C SER A 66 -18.08 -13.86 14.76
N ALA A 67 -17.94 -12.57 15.05
CA ALA A 67 -17.66 -12.05 16.38
C ALA A 67 -18.87 -12.15 17.32
N PRO A 68 -18.65 -12.30 18.64
CA PRO A 68 -19.75 -12.39 19.58
C PRO A 68 -20.45 -11.02 19.73
N ILE A 69 -21.71 -11.01 20.16
CA ILE A 69 -22.58 -9.82 20.16
C ILE A 69 -22.00 -8.66 21.00
N GLU A 70 -21.26 -8.94 22.07
CA GLU A 70 -20.58 -7.93 22.89
C GLU A 70 -19.46 -7.18 22.15
N ALA A 71 -18.98 -7.69 21.01
CA ALA A 71 -18.06 -6.98 20.13
C ALA A 71 -18.73 -5.84 19.36
N GLN A 72 -20.07 -5.73 19.40
CA GLN A 72 -20.84 -4.59 18.88
C GLN A 72 -20.53 -4.24 17.41
N GLY A 73 -20.35 -5.27 16.57
CA GLY A 73 -20.08 -5.11 15.14
C GLY A 73 -18.60 -4.93 14.78
N PHE A 74 -17.69 -4.98 15.76
CA PHE A 74 -16.25 -5.09 15.51
C PHE A 74 -15.80 -6.55 15.41
N GLY A 75 -14.62 -6.76 14.85
CA GLY A 75 -13.96 -8.07 14.72
C GLY A 75 -12.45 -7.91 14.75
N TRP A 76 -11.74 -9.01 14.48
CA TRP A 76 -10.26 -9.09 14.49
C TRP A 76 -9.64 -8.60 15.81
N ASN A 77 -10.33 -8.79 16.93
CA ASN A 77 -9.80 -8.43 18.23
C ASN A 77 -8.49 -9.18 18.48
N SER A 78 -7.42 -8.46 18.82
CA SER A 78 -6.09 -9.04 18.97
C SER A 78 -5.75 -9.26 20.44
N SER A 79 -5.25 -10.45 20.76
CA SER A 79 -4.71 -10.80 22.08
C SER A 79 -3.25 -10.39 22.28
N TYR A 80 -2.59 -9.82 21.25
CA TYR A 80 -1.19 -9.41 21.32
C TYR A 80 -1.05 -8.03 21.97
N GLY A 81 -0.31 -7.97 23.09
CA GLY A 81 -0.04 -6.71 23.79
C GLY A 81 -1.33 -5.97 24.15
N SER A 82 -1.44 -4.72 23.70
CA SER A 82 -2.64 -3.89 23.84
C SER A 82 -3.74 -4.17 22.81
N GLY A 83 -3.48 -5.04 21.83
CA GLY A 83 -4.39 -5.39 20.73
C GLY A 83 -4.59 -4.29 19.68
N SER A 84 -3.92 -3.14 19.84
CA SER A 84 -4.06 -1.97 18.97
C SER A 84 -2.80 -1.09 19.04
N GLY A 85 -2.80 0.05 18.34
CA GLY A 85 -1.69 1.00 18.42
C GLY A 85 -0.36 0.40 17.96
N ALA A 86 0.65 0.43 18.83
CA ALA A 86 1.97 -0.13 18.54
C ALA A 86 1.96 -1.66 18.37
N ASP A 87 0.93 -2.33 18.91
CA ASP A 87 0.76 -3.79 18.87
C ASP A 87 -0.23 -4.23 17.78
N ALA A 88 -0.62 -3.34 16.88
CA ALA A 88 -1.62 -3.63 15.86
C ALA A 88 -1.15 -4.72 14.87
N ILE A 89 -2.07 -5.61 14.52
CA ILE A 89 -1.90 -6.64 13.50
C ILE A 89 -3.06 -6.50 12.53
N SER A 90 -2.77 -6.42 11.23
CA SER A 90 -3.78 -6.37 10.18
C SER A 90 -3.39 -7.27 9.02
N SER A 91 -2.46 -6.84 8.16
CA SER A 91 -1.99 -7.66 7.04
C SER A 91 -0.91 -8.66 7.43
N GLY A 92 -0.28 -8.49 8.60
CA GLY A 92 0.92 -9.23 8.99
C GLY A 92 2.21 -8.65 8.42
N LEU A 93 2.15 -7.68 7.51
CA LEU A 93 3.31 -6.92 7.02
C LEU A 93 3.58 -5.73 7.94
N GLU A 94 4.84 -5.35 8.12
CA GLU A 94 5.25 -4.23 8.97
C GLU A 94 6.15 -3.27 8.16
N VAL A 95 5.50 -2.46 7.30
CA VAL A 95 6.13 -1.58 6.31
C VAL A 95 5.60 -0.16 6.47
N THR A 96 6.53 0.80 6.49
CA THR A 96 6.24 2.24 6.39
C THR A 96 7.09 2.80 5.25
N TRP A 97 6.45 3.39 4.25
CA TRP A 97 7.10 3.69 2.97
C TRP A 97 7.89 5.00 2.95
N THR A 98 7.43 6.02 3.67
CA THR A 98 7.94 7.40 3.54
C THR A 98 8.40 7.99 4.87
N GLN A 99 9.29 8.98 4.81
CA GLN A 99 9.78 9.72 5.98
C GLN A 99 8.71 10.64 6.58
N THR A 100 7.64 10.90 5.82
CA THR A 100 6.50 11.73 6.25
C THR A 100 5.17 11.00 6.00
N PRO A 101 4.85 9.93 6.75
CA PRO A 101 3.68 9.08 6.49
C PRO A 101 2.32 9.81 6.57
N THR A 102 2.29 11.02 7.11
CA THR A 102 1.08 11.84 7.26
C THR A 102 1.05 13.04 6.31
N GLN A 103 2.02 13.17 5.40
CA GLN A 103 2.13 14.27 4.46
C GLN A 103 2.39 13.77 3.05
N TRP A 104 1.68 14.33 2.08
CA TRP A 104 1.90 14.05 0.67
C TRP A 104 3.34 14.43 0.26
N SER A 105 4.02 13.53 -0.46
CA SER A 105 5.41 13.69 -0.89
C SER A 105 5.67 12.81 -2.12
N ASN A 106 6.87 12.93 -2.72
CA ASN A 106 7.32 11.98 -3.74
C ASN A 106 8.26 10.90 -3.16
N TYR A 107 8.33 10.78 -1.83
CA TYR A 107 9.31 9.92 -1.16
C TYR A 107 9.12 8.44 -1.43
N PHE A 108 7.91 7.99 -1.82
CA PHE A 108 7.70 6.62 -2.26
C PHE A 108 8.62 6.27 -3.43
N PHE A 109 8.59 7.05 -4.51
CA PHE A 109 9.45 6.82 -5.68
C PHE A 109 10.91 7.11 -5.39
N GLU A 110 11.22 8.16 -4.61
CA GLU A 110 12.59 8.45 -4.23
C GLU A 110 13.20 7.26 -3.49
N ASN A 111 12.51 6.70 -2.50
CA ASN A 111 12.99 5.52 -1.77
C ASN A 111 13.07 4.30 -2.70
N LEU A 112 12.04 4.03 -3.51
CA LEU A 112 11.96 2.87 -4.41
C LEU A 112 13.19 2.76 -5.33
N PHE A 113 13.65 3.88 -5.88
CA PHE A 113 14.77 3.92 -6.82
C PHE A 113 16.13 4.27 -6.20
N LYS A 114 16.16 4.92 -5.04
CA LYS A 114 17.42 5.30 -4.37
C LYS A 114 18.13 4.11 -3.74
N TYR A 115 17.39 3.15 -3.21
CA TYR A 115 17.96 2.02 -2.46
C TYR A 115 17.93 0.73 -3.28
N GLU A 116 18.86 -0.15 -2.95
CA GLU A 116 18.75 -1.57 -3.25
C GLU A 116 18.00 -2.27 -2.12
N TRP A 117 17.34 -3.38 -2.43
CA TRP A 117 16.37 -4.01 -1.54
C TRP A 117 16.77 -5.45 -1.23
N VAL A 118 16.75 -5.82 0.04
CA VAL A 118 16.95 -7.20 0.50
C VAL A 118 15.65 -7.75 1.08
N GLN A 119 15.30 -8.97 0.68
CA GLN A 119 14.12 -9.65 1.21
C GLN A 119 14.33 -9.98 2.69
N THR A 120 13.33 -9.69 3.49
CA THR A 120 13.28 -9.94 4.94
C THR A 120 11.90 -10.44 5.35
N ARG A 121 11.68 -10.61 6.65
CA ARG A 121 10.42 -11.07 7.24
C ARG A 121 9.91 -10.05 8.26
N SER A 122 8.61 -9.80 8.24
CA SER A 122 7.94 -9.04 9.31
C SER A 122 7.99 -9.80 10.64
N PRO A 123 7.66 -9.16 11.77
CA PRO A 123 7.46 -9.88 13.04
C PRO A 123 6.40 -10.99 12.97
N ALA A 124 5.42 -10.87 12.06
CA ALA A 124 4.42 -11.91 11.79
C ALA A 124 4.90 -13.02 10.82
N GLY A 125 6.11 -12.90 10.26
CA GLY A 125 6.67 -13.86 9.30
C GLY A 125 6.32 -13.61 7.83
N ALA A 126 5.68 -12.49 7.49
CA ALA A 126 5.33 -12.15 6.10
C ALA A 126 6.56 -11.69 5.30
N ILE A 127 6.61 -11.96 3.99
CA ILE A 127 7.66 -11.49 3.08
C ILE A 127 7.54 -9.98 2.87
N GLN A 128 8.62 -9.26 3.14
CA GLN A 128 8.75 -7.85 2.81
C GLN A 128 10.20 -7.52 2.46
N PHE A 129 10.49 -6.26 2.15
CA PHE A 129 11.83 -5.81 1.81
C PHE A 129 12.27 -4.66 2.71
N GLU A 130 13.57 -4.64 3.03
CA GLU A 130 14.26 -3.54 3.72
C GLU A 130 15.37 -3.00 2.81
N ALA A 131 15.60 -1.69 2.87
CA ALA A 131 16.66 -1.04 2.12
C ALA A 131 18.06 -1.43 2.63
N VAL A 132 18.93 -1.86 1.71
CA VAL A 132 20.33 -2.20 2.00
C VAL A 132 21.12 -0.93 2.33
N ASP A 133 21.93 -0.98 3.39
CA ASP A 133 22.81 0.10 3.86
C ASP A 133 22.15 1.48 4.03
N ALA A 134 20.83 1.51 4.24
CA ALA A 134 20.09 2.74 4.48
C ALA A 134 20.17 3.18 5.95
N PRO A 135 20.19 4.50 6.23
CA PRO A 135 20.04 5.01 7.59
C PRO A 135 18.60 4.87 8.11
N ASP A 136 18.45 4.90 9.42
CA ASP A 136 17.15 4.92 10.09
C ASP A 136 16.49 6.30 9.93
N ILE A 137 15.62 6.43 8.92
CA ILE A 137 15.02 7.70 8.51
C ILE A 137 13.49 7.68 8.53
N ILE A 138 12.87 6.50 8.62
CA ILE A 138 11.43 6.34 8.67
C ILE A 138 10.98 6.45 10.13
N PRO A 139 10.05 7.35 10.49
CA PRO A 139 9.64 7.52 11.87
C PRO A 139 8.88 6.29 12.39
N ASN A 140 9.10 5.95 13.67
CA ASN A 140 8.20 5.03 14.37
C ASN A 140 6.85 5.73 14.65
N ALA A 141 5.75 4.99 14.56
CA ALA A 141 4.40 5.54 14.68
C ALA A 141 4.02 6.04 16.09
N PHE A 142 4.63 5.50 17.15
CA PHE A 142 4.27 5.80 18.54
C PHE A 142 5.44 6.30 19.38
N ASP A 143 6.67 5.98 19.01
CA ASP A 143 7.89 6.36 19.74
C ASP A 143 8.75 7.33 18.91
N THR A 144 8.68 8.62 19.23
CA THR A 144 9.39 9.68 18.49
C THR A 144 10.91 9.59 18.60
N SER A 145 11.44 8.81 19.56
CA SER A 145 12.87 8.56 19.70
C SER A 145 13.40 7.49 18.74
N LYS A 146 12.50 6.72 18.12
CA LYS A 146 12.84 5.60 17.23
C LYS A 146 12.59 5.93 15.77
N LYS A 147 13.49 5.41 14.93
CA LYS A 147 13.35 5.39 13.48
C LYS A 147 13.75 4.01 12.96
N HIS A 148 13.35 3.74 11.73
CA HIS A 148 13.59 2.49 11.02
C HIS A 148 14.17 2.79 9.64
N LYS A 149 14.76 1.78 9.01
CA LYS A 149 15.12 1.84 7.60
C LYS A 149 13.87 1.86 6.70
N PRO A 150 13.99 2.39 5.47
CA PRO A 150 12.96 2.24 4.45
C PRO A 150 12.62 0.77 4.18
N THR A 151 11.34 0.51 3.97
CA THR A 151 10.79 -0.82 3.69
C THR A 151 9.80 -0.76 2.54
N MET A 152 9.63 -1.87 1.82
CA MET A 152 8.71 -2.00 0.69
C MET A 152 8.03 -3.38 0.68
N LEU A 153 6.84 -3.47 0.08
CA LEU A 153 6.18 -4.73 -0.22
C LEU A 153 6.78 -5.35 -1.49
N VAL A 154 6.52 -6.65 -1.72
CA VAL A 154 6.87 -7.32 -3.00
C VAL A 154 6.20 -6.57 -4.15
N THR A 155 4.92 -6.24 -3.99
CA THR A 155 4.12 -5.53 -5.01
C THR A 155 4.57 -4.09 -5.27
N ASP A 156 5.23 -3.45 -4.31
CA ASP A 156 5.79 -2.10 -4.52
C ASP A 156 7.03 -2.18 -5.40
N LEU A 157 7.89 -3.16 -5.14
CA LEU A 157 9.08 -3.40 -5.96
C LEU A 157 8.71 -3.78 -7.39
N THR A 158 7.59 -4.46 -7.62
CA THR A 158 7.07 -4.72 -8.97
C THR A 158 6.98 -3.46 -9.84
N LEU A 159 6.69 -2.30 -9.25
CA LEU A 159 6.61 -1.02 -9.97
C LEU A 159 7.96 -0.54 -10.52
N ARG A 160 9.07 -1.13 -10.04
CA ARG A 160 10.45 -0.92 -10.52
C ARG A 160 10.95 -2.07 -11.38
N PHE A 161 10.51 -3.30 -11.15
CA PHE A 161 11.05 -4.48 -11.85
C PHE A 161 10.26 -4.89 -13.12
N ASP A 162 8.98 -4.52 -13.24
CA ASP A 162 8.25 -4.66 -14.52
C ASP A 162 8.67 -3.55 -15.50
N PRO A 163 9.07 -3.87 -16.75
CA PRO A 163 9.57 -2.87 -17.69
C PRO A 163 8.61 -1.73 -18.06
N GLU A 164 7.29 -1.97 -18.05
CA GLU A 164 6.32 -0.92 -18.37
C GLU A 164 5.97 -0.06 -17.15
N PHE A 165 5.80 -0.69 -15.99
CA PHE A 165 5.65 0.07 -14.74
C PHE A 165 6.91 0.88 -14.42
N GLU A 166 8.12 0.36 -14.67
CA GLU A 166 9.37 1.07 -14.39
C GLU A 166 9.46 2.39 -15.15
N LYS A 167 9.08 2.40 -16.44
CA LYS A 167 9.06 3.63 -17.26
C LYS A 167 8.12 4.67 -16.66
N ILE A 168 6.92 4.25 -16.23
CA ILE A 168 5.92 5.13 -15.63
C ILE A 168 6.43 5.64 -14.27
N SER A 169 6.91 4.75 -13.42
CA SER A 169 7.46 5.05 -12.10
C SER A 169 8.65 6.01 -12.19
N ARG A 170 9.56 5.81 -13.14
CA ARG A 170 10.72 6.70 -13.36
C ARG A 170 10.28 8.06 -13.91
N ARG A 171 9.23 8.11 -14.74
CA ARG A 171 8.64 9.39 -15.17
C ARG A 171 8.02 10.13 -13.98
N PHE A 172 7.26 9.46 -13.12
CA PHE A 172 6.68 10.04 -11.91
C PHE A 172 7.73 10.46 -10.87
N LEU A 173 8.85 9.73 -10.76
CA LEU A 173 10.01 10.15 -9.97
C LEU A 173 10.56 11.50 -10.47
N ASN A 174 10.77 11.62 -11.77
CA ASN A 174 11.42 12.79 -12.39
C ASN A 174 10.46 13.98 -12.58
N ASP A 175 9.15 13.73 -12.62
CA ASP A 175 8.10 14.75 -12.73
C ASP A 175 6.97 14.47 -11.72
N PRO A 176 7.13 14.95 -10.48
CA PRO A 176 6.13 14.78 -9.43
C PRO A 176 4.79 15.45 -9.76
N GLN A 177 4.76 16.47 -10.63
CA GLN A 177 3.51 17.12 -11.00
C GLN A 177 2.66 16.21 -11.87
N THR A 178 3.27 15.51 -12.84
CA THR A 178 2.59 14.50 -13.64
C THR A 178 2.06 13.35 -12.78
N PHE A 179 2.80 12.94 -11.75
CA PHE A 179 2.32 11.98 -10.76
C PHE A 179 1.09 12.48 -9.99
N ASN A 180 1.15 13.70 -9.44
CA ASN A 180 0.05 14.30 -8.67
C ASN A 180 -1.25 14.35 -9.49
N GLU A 181 -1.15 14.73 -10.77
CA GLU A 181 -2.30 14.81 -11.66
C GLU A 181 -2.85 13.43 -12.03
N ALA A 182 -1.98 12.46 -12.33
CA ALA A 182 -2.40 11.09 -12.61
C ALA A 182 -3.10 10.46 -11.41
N PHE A 183 -2.53 10.61 -10.20
CA PHE A 183 -3.15 10.11 -8.96
C PHE A 183 -4.50 10.76 -8.70
N ALA A 184 -4.61 12.10 -8.80
CA ALA A 184 -5.88 12.78 -8.57
C ALA A 184 -6.98 12.32 -9.53
N ARG A 185 -6.65 12.13 -10.82
CA ARG A 185 -7.58 11.60 -11.83
C ARG A 185 -7.97 10.15 -11.54
N ALA A 186 -7.00 9.29 -11.27
CA ALA A 186 -7.23 7.87 -11.01
C ALA A 186 -8.02 7.65 -9.71
N TRP A 187 -7.73 8.43 -8.65
CA TRP A 187 -8.49 8.40 -7.39
C TRP A 187 -9.94 8.85 -7.58
N TYR A 188 -10.16 9.93 -8.34
CA TYR A 188 -11.51 10.37 -8.69
C TYR A 188 -12.26 9.27 -9.45
N LYS A 189 -11.63 8.68 -10.47
CA LYS A 189 -12.20 7.55 -11.22
C LYS A 189 -12.52 6.37 -10.30
N LEU A 190 -11.59 5.94 -9.44
CA LEU A 190 -11.77 4.83 -8.51
C LEU A 190 -13.02 4.99 -7.64
N THR A 191 -13.20 6.20 -7.09
CA THR A 191 -14.26 6.52 -6.12
C THR A 191 -15.59 6.93 -6.75
N HIS A 192 -15.66 7.03 -8.09
CA HIS A 192 -16.87 7.45 -8.81
C HIS A 192 -17.26 6.49 -9.95
N ARG A 193 -16.51 5.42 -10.20
CA ARG A 193 -16.72 4.51 -11.35
C ARG A 193 -18.08 3.83 -11.39
N ASP A 194 -18.74 3.65 -10.24
CA ASP A 194 -20.03 2.98 -10.09
C ASP A 194 -21.20 3.94 -9.80
N MET A 195 -20.95 5.26 -9.75
CA MET A 195 -21.99 6.27 -9.49
C MET A 195 -22.95 6.52 -10.68
N GLY A 196 -22.73 5.88 -11.82
CA GLY A 196 -23.57 6.03 -13.01
C GLY A 196 -23.37 7.38 -13.71
N GLN A 197 -24.42 7.89 -14.38
CA GLN A 197 -24.34 9.13 -15.15
C GLN A 197 -24.05 10.34 -14.25
N LYS A 198 -23.35 11.36 -14.77
CA LYS A 198 -23.04 12.62 -14.06
C LYS A 198 -24.24 13.33 -13.39
N ARG A 199 -25.47 13.02 -13.76
CA ARG A 199 -26.68 13.57 -13.11
C ARG A 199 -26.98 12.93 -11.75
N ALA A 200 -26.43 11.75 -11.46
CA ALA A 200 -26.59 11.03 -10.21
C ALA A 200 -25.66 11.55 -9.09
N THR A 201 -24.63 12.34 -9.42
CA THR A 201 -23.79 13.02 -8.42
C THR A 201 -24.53 14.26 -7.90
N SER A 202 -25.11 14.20 -6.71
CA SER A 202 -25.72 15.35 -6.04
C SER A 202 -24.73 16.00 -5.06
N GLY A 203 -24.72 17.33 -4.99
CA GLY A 203 -24.16 18.08 -3.86
C GLY A 203 -22.67 18.47 -3.83
N LEU A 204 -21.82 18.20 -4.83
CA LEU A 204 -20.41 18.64 -4.79
C LEU A 204 -19.84 19.19 -6.11
N LYS A 205 -18.88 20.13 -5.96
CA LYS A 205 -18.14 20.85 -7.00
C LYS A 205 -17.64 19.90 -8.10
N SER A 206 -18.38 19.76 -9.18
CA SER A 206 -17.96 19.05 -10.39
C SER A 206 -16.81 19.80 -11.06
N ARG A 207 -15.58 19.53 -10.64
CA ARG A 207 -14.36 20.09 -11.24
C ARG A 207 -13.46 18.97 -11.75
N VAL A 208 -13.92 18.31 -12.80
CA VAL A 208 -13.01 17.77 -13.80
C VAL A 208 -13.51 18.31 -15.13
N LYS A 209 -12.87 19.40 -15.60
CA LYS A 209 -13.01 19.82 -16.99
C LYS A 209 -12.24 18.78 -17.81
N THR A 210 -12.98 18.10 -18.68
CA THR A 210 -12.44 17.30 -19.79
C THR A 210 -11.58 18.16 -20.70
#